data_AF-A0A517ZUF7-F1
#
_entry.id   AF-A0A517ZUF7-F1
#
_cell.length_a   1.000
_cell.length_b   1.000
_cell.length_c   1.000
_cell.angle_alpha   90.00
_cell.angle_beta   90.00
_cell.angle_gamma   90.00
#
_symmetry.space_group_name_H-M   'P 1'
#
loop_
_entity.id
_entity.type
_entity.pdbx_description
1 polymer ?
#
loop_
_entity_poly.entity_id
_entity_poly.type
_entity_poly.pdbx_seq_one_letter_code
_entity_poly.pdbx_strand_id
1 'polypeptide(L)'
;MSDTSAVTSRPDAVPTDSARRWMINWRVDSLLILLTPLIAVPAVMLLSSSVVGVDAATISLIVTAFFATGHHLPGMIRAYGDRDLFQRFKLRFILAPPLVFLAYFPLYNYHFDLYRLIILVWATWHGFMQLYGFVRIYDAKVGSTAKATANWDWLVCLCGFATARLMRPEQVSSTLGHWYSAGGPLIPPTLLTTVRWGAIAICIAVLIGFTVNYIVQWRRGPKPNPLKVVMLISGIGTWWIAMCFVDELILGIALFDICHDVQYLAIVWLYNCRSVNANPKLNRFMRYVFRRGMVLLYLGLITAYGTIGYIAPLVKDGTISSIVYSVLFTSTILHYYYDGFIWKVREKTNQANLGLAEGAVAPRSQWLSGIRSSHALKWAPAIVVLGLLFLSDLIDPPLTTAQKDKMDKSYAQTVVGKPIRLEKPEEISWLNAEFQSAQDIAETVPDDRRAQLRAAILLANFGRNDEAANRLEELLKQHPEYFDAHTTLAEIHLYQGNLEQATDSFQTALSHAKTGKERSAINLRLGEIDLHKKDFAAAKIKFQKAVEDNPRLSASVEALEKASSPSPSPYPTGG
;
A
#
# COMPACT_ATOMS: atom_id res chain seq x y z
N MET A 1 12.61 -56.65 -50.94
CA MET A 1 13.06 -55.59 -50.01
C MET A 1 12.28 -54.33 -50.30
N SER A 2 11.28 -54.04 -49.48
CA SER A 2 10.65 -52.72 -49.35
C SER A 2 9.82 -52.77 -48.07
N ASP A 3 10.47 -52.43 -46.96
CA ASP A 3 9.92 -52.48 -45.61
C ASP A 3 9.29 -51.12 -45.30
N THR A 4 7.96 -51.03 -45.42
CA THR A 4 7.18 -49.85 -45.01
C THR A 4 6.85 -49.98 -43.53
N SER A 5 7.70 -49.40 -42.68
CA SER A 5 7.43 -49.27 -41.25
C SER A 5 6.33 -48.23 -41.01
N ALA A 6 5.12 -48.72 -40.80
CA ALA A 6 4.01 -47.94 -40.30
C ALA A 6 4.34 -47.42 -38.89
N VAL A 7 4.64 -46.13 -38.78
CA VAL A 7 4.71 -45.42 -37.50
C VAL A 7 3.28 -45.39 -36.94
N THR A 8 2.99 -46.34 -36.06
CA THR A 8 1.80 -46.33 -35.22
C THR A 8 1.93 -45.16 -34.25
N SER A 9 1.25 -44.05 -34.55
CA SER A 9 1.02 -43.00 -33.56
C SER A 9 0.28 -43.63 -32.37
N ARG A 10 0.96 -43.68 -31.21
CA ARG A 10 0.31 -44.07 -29.96
C ARG A 10 -0.86 -43.10 -29.74
N PRO A 11 -2.07 -43.58 -29.40
CA PRO A 11 -3.13 -42.69 -28.97
C PRO A 11 -2.62 -41.93 -27.74
N ASP A 12 -2.63 -40.60 -27.81
CA ASP A 12 -2.23 -39.73 -26.71
C ASP A 12 -3.00 -40.15 -25.45
N ALA A 13 -2.26 -40.67 -24.46
CA ALA A 13 -2.84 -41.14 -23.22
C ALA A 13 -3.62 -39.99 -22.57
N VAL A 14 -4.92 -40.19 -22.34
CA VAL A 14 -5.76 -39.23 -21.60
C VAL A 14 -5.04 -38.89 -20.29
N PRO A 15 -4.71 -37.61 -20.01
CA PRO A 15 -3.96 -37.25 -18.82
C PRO A 15 -4.65 -37.77 -17.57
N THR A 16 -3.89 -38.41 -16.68
CA THR A 16 -4.40 -38.88 -15.39
C THR A 16 -5.02 -37.73 -14.60
N ASP A 17 -6.00 -38.03 -13.73
CA ASP A 17 -6.64 -37.02 -12.86
C ASP A 17 -5.65 -36.25 -11.99
N SER A 18 -4.46 -36.80 -11.72
CA SER A 18 -3.37 -36.10 -11.03
C SER A 18 -2.62 -35.12 -11.93
N ALA A 19 -2.39 -35.47 -13.21
CA ALA A 19 -1.76 -34.56 -14.20
C ALA A 19 -2.65 -33.33 -14.47
N ARG A 20 -3.97 -33.51 -14.45
CA ARG A 20 -4.92 -32.40 -14.63
C ARG A 20 -4.86 -31.33 -13.54
N ARG A 21 -4.40 -31.64 -12.31
CA ARG A 21 -4.39 -30.68 -11.19
C ARG A 21 -3.33 -29.61 -11.31
N TRP A 22 -2.25 -29.86 -12.05
CA TRP A 22 -1.14 -28.92 -12.17
C TRP A 22 -1.44 -27.86 -13.23
N MET A 23 -1.02 -26.63 -12.98
CA MET A 23 -1.17 -25.53 -13.93
C MET A 23 -0.34 -25.81 -15.19
N ILE A 24 0.90 -26.23 -14.99
CA ILE A 24 1.86 -26.56 -16.05
C ILE A 24 2.28 -28.03 -15.94
N ASN A 25 3.01 -28.37 -14.89
CA ASN A 25 3.39 -29.75 -14.52
C ASN A 25 3.94 -29.74 -13.10
N TRP A 26 4.04 -30.90 -12.47
CA TRP A 26 4.44 -30.99 -11.07
C TRP A 26 5.79 -30.38 -10.74
N ARG A 27 6.79 -30.45 -11.64
CA ARG A 27 8.13 -29.91 -11.39
C ARG A 27 8.11 -28.38 -11.39
N VAL A 28 7.54 -27.80 -12.45
CA VAL A 28 7.50 -26.36 -12.63
C VAL A 28 6.62 -25.71 -11.56
N ASP A 29 5.43 -26.26 -11.34
CA ASP A 29 4.51 -25.76 -10.32
C ASP A 29 5.12 -25.87 -8.91
N SER A 30 5.80 -26.97 -8.58
CA SER A 30 6.42 -27.10 -7.25
C SER A 30 7.54 -26.08 -7.06
N LEU A 31 8.46 -25.96 -8.02
CA LEU A 31 9.67 -25.15 -7.86
C LEU A 31 9.43 -23.63 -8.06
N LEU A 32 8.66 -23.26 -9.08
CA LEU A 32 8.53 -21.86 -9.52
C LEU A 32 7.21 -21.22 -9.12
N ILE A 33 6.25 -21.99 -8.58
CA ILE A 33 4.94 -21.45 -8.20
C ILE A 33 4.64 -21.67 -6.72
N LEU A 34 4.51 -22.92 -6.29
CA LEU A 34 4.03 -23.26 -4.95
C LEU A 34 5.11 -23.11 -3.88
N LEU A 35 6.33 -23.60 -4.12
CA LEU A 35 7.40 -23.65 -3.11
C LEU A 35 8.53 -22.66 -3.37
N THR A 36 8.33 -21.69 -4.26
CA THR A 36 9.29 -20.61 -4.50
C THR A 36 9.77 -19.93 -3.22
N PRO A 37 8.90 -19.65 -2.22
CA PRO A 37 9.35 -19.08 -0.96
C PRO A 37 10.32 -19.96 -0.17
N LEU A 38 10.20 -21.30 -0.26
CA LEU A 38 11.13 -22.22 0.40
C LEU A 38 12.54 -22.18 -0.21
N ILE A 39 12.70 -21.61 -1.41
CA ILE A 39 13.98 -21.43 -2.07
C ILE A 39 14.45 -19.97 -1.90
N ALA A 40 13.57 -19.01 -2.16
CA ALA A 40 13.90 -17.59 -2.15
C ALA A 40 14.20 -17.07 -0.73
N VAL A 41 13.41 -17.46 0.29
CA VAL A 41 13.62 -17.00 1.67
C VAL A 41 14.99 -17.41 2.19
N PRO A 42 15.39 -18.71 2.16
CA PRO A 42 16.72 -19.08 2.65
C PRO A 42 17.85 -18.46 1.84
N ALA A 43 17.68 -18.30 0.52
CA ALA A 43 18.68 -17.67 -0.33
C ALA A 43 18.92 -16.20 0.05
N VAL A 44 17.84 -15.42 0.23
CA VAL A 44 17.93 -14.01 0.66
C VAL A 44 18.53 -13.91 2.06
N MET A 45 18.07 -14.74 3.00
CA MET A 45 18.60 -14.75 4.38
C MET A 45 20.07 -15.15 4.44
N LEU A 46 20.52 -16.07 3.58
CA LEU A 46 21.93 -16.45 3.47
C LEU A 46 22.77 -15.30 2.91
N LEU A 47 22.29 -14.63 1.85
CA LEU A 47 22.98 -13.47 1.26
C LEU A 47 23.14 -12.33 2.28
N SER A 48 22.09 -12.05 3.06
CA SER A 48 22.12 -11.03 4.11
C SER A 48 22.78 -11.48 5.42
N SER A 49 23.15 -12.76 5.54
CA SER A 49 23.78 -13.28 6.76
C SER A 49 25.19 -12.72 6.94
N SER A 50 25.73 -12.78 8.16
CA SER A 50 27.12 -12.41 8.43
C SER A 50 28.16 -13.25 7.68
N VAL A 51 27.77 -14.39 7.11
CA VAL A 51 28.66 -15.28 6.34
C VAL A 51 28.96 -14.69 4.96
N VAL A 52 27.93 -14.18 4.28
CA VAL A 52 28.05 -13.62 2.92
C VAL A 52 28.14 -12.09 2.96
N GLY A 53 27.43 -11.46 3.89
CA GLY A 53 27.56 -10.04 4.23
C GLY A 53 27.06 -9.08 3.15
N VAL A 54 26.13 -9.49 2.28
CA VAL A 54 25.57 -8.57 1.27
C VAL A 54 24.55 -7.68 1.96
N ASP A 55 24.79 -6.37 1.88
CA ASP A 55 23.92 -5.37 2.46
C ASP A 55 22.49 -5.43 1.88
N ALA A 56 21.50 -5.19 2.73
CA ALA A 56 20.09 -5.25 2.36
C ALA A 56 19.74 -4.25 1.26
N ALA A 57 20.36 -3.06 1.24
CA ALA A 57 20.13 -2.09 0.17
C ALA A 57 20.70 -2.59 -1.17
N THR A 58 21.81 -3.32 -1.16
CA THR A 58 22.38 -3.94 -2.37
C THR A 58 21.48 -5.03 -2.92
N ILE A 59 20.97 -5.92 -2.05
CA ILE A 59 19.98 -6.94 -2.44
C ILE A 59 18.75 -6.25 -3.03
N SER A 60 18.21 -5.26 -2.33
CA SER A 60 17.03 -4.52 -2.76
C SER A 60 17.24 -3.79 -4.07
N LEU A 61 18.44 -3.26 -4.34
CA LEU A 61 18.75 -2.62 -5.61
C LEU A 61 18.56 -3.63 -6.74
N ILE A 62 19.29 -4.76 -6.70
CA ILE A 62 19.21 -5.83 -7.71
C ILE A 62 17.76 -6.29 -7.91
N VAL A 63 17.06 -6.51 -6.81
CA VAL A 63 15.65 -6.93 -6.82
C VAL A 63 14.77 -5.86 -7.44
N THR A 64 14.99 -4.58 -7.14
CA THR A 64 14.19 -3.47 -7.68
C THR A 64 14.30 -3.38 -9.20
N ALA A 65 15.49 -3.57 -9.77
CA ALA A 65 15.61 -3.60 -11.23
C ALA A 65 14.96 -4.84 -11.83
N PHE A 66 15.36 -6.04 -11.39
CA PHE A 66 14.95 -7.25 -12.10
C PHE A 66 13.52 -7.67 -11.78
N PHE A 67 13.23 -7.77 -10.48
CA PHE A 67 11.93 -8.16 -9.97
C PHE A 67 11.05 -6.92 -10.04
N ALA A 68 11.13 -5.94 -9.14
CA ALA A 68 10.11 -4.89 -9.01
C ALA A 68 9.82 -4.05 -10.27
N THR A 69 10.82 -3.69 -11.09
CA THR A 69 10.60 -2.87 -12.30
C THR A 69 10.57 -3.70 -13.58
N GLY A 70 11.48 -4.67 -13.69
CA GLY A 70 11.64 -5.52 -14.87
C GLY A 70 10.39 -6.34 -15.18
N HIS A 71 9.69 -6.85 -14.15
CA HIS A 71 8.48 -7.66 -14.31
C HIS A 71 7.31 -6.89 -14.91
N HIS A 72 7.38 -5.56 -15.04
CA HIS A 72 6.37 -4.79 -15.74
C HIS A 72 6.32 -5.11 -17.25
N LEU A 73 7.48 -5.42 -17.84
CA LEU A 73 7.67 -5.53 -19.28
C LEU A 73 6.79 -6.62 -19.94
N PRO A 74 6.68 -7.85 -19.41
CA PRO A 74 5.86 -8.90 -20.00
C PRO A 74 4.39 -8.51 -20.22
N GLY A 75 3.78 -7.80 -19.26
CA GLY A 75 2.42 -7.27 -19.38
C GLY A 75 2.28 -6.28 -20.55
N MET A 76 3.26 -5.38 -20.71
CA MET A 76 3.33 -4.43 -21.82
C MET A 76 3.57 -5.11 -23.18
N ILE A 77 4.52 -6.04 -23.25
CA ILE A 77 4.79 -6.84 -24.45
C ILE A 77 3.51 -7.51 -24.92
N ARG A 78 2.70 -8.06 -24.00
CA ARG A 78 1.42 -8.65 -24.36
C ARG A 78 0.41 -7.59 -24.83
N ALA A 79 0.23 -6.51 -24.07
CA ALA A 79 -0.77 -5.48 -24.35
C ALA A 79 -0.60 -4.85 -25.75
N TYR A 80 0.64 -4.62 -26.17
CA TYR A 80 0.97 -3.99 -27.45
C TYR A 80 1.40 -5.01 -28.54
N GLY A 81 1.82 -6.22 -28.14
CA GLY A 81 2.28 -7.26 -29.05
C GLY A 81 1.17 -8.18 -29.58
N ASP A 82 0.12 -8.41 -28.78
CA ASP A 82 -1.07 -9.14 -29.22
C ASP A 82 -2.03 -8.19 -29.96
N ARG A 83 -2.08 -8.32 -31.29
CA ARG A 83 -2.90 -7.46 -32.14
C ARG A 83 -4.39 -7.56 -31.82
N ASP A 84 -4.90 -8.76 -31.51
CA ASP A 84 -6.33 -8.95 -31.24
C ASP A 84 -6.70 -8.31 -29.90
N LEU A 85 -5.84 -8.48 -28.88
CA LEU A 85 -6.01 -7.83 -27.59
C LEU A 85 -5.91 -6.30 -27.70
N PHE A 86 -4.92 -5.81 -28.43
CA PHE A 86 -4.73 -4.37 -28.64
C PHE A 86 -5.92 -3.75 -29.35
N GLN A 87 -6.42 -4.35 -30.43
CA GLN A 87 -7.59 -3.81 -31.13
C GLN A 87 -8.85 -3.81 -30.25
N ARG A 88 -9.03 -4.82 -29.39
CA ARG A 88 -10.16 -4.90 -28.46
C ARG A 88 -10.14 -3.78 -27.41
N PHE A 89 -8.96 -3.36 -26.95
CA PHE A 89 -8.81 -2.35 -25.90
C PHE A 89 -8.04 -1.10 -26.36
N LYS A 90 -8.01 -0.83 -27.67
CA LYS A 90 -7.16 0.17 -28.33
C LYS A 90 -7.20 1.54 -27.65
N LEU A 91 -8.41 2.06 -27.42
CA LEU A 91 -8.58 3.36 -26.79
C LEU A 91 -7.97 3.39 -25.37
N ARG A 92 -8.13 2.32 -24.59
CA ARG A 92 -7.57 2.23 -23.24
C ARG A 92 -6.05 2.12 -23.27
N PHE A 93 -5.49 1.34 -24.18
CA PHE A 93 -4.02 1.17 -24.28
C PHE A 93 -3.30 2.37 -24.88
N ILE A 94 -4.02 3.24 -25.61
CA ILE A 94 -3.46 4.50 -26.11
C ILE A 94 -3.63 5.64 -25.09
N LEU A 95 -4.81 5.76 -24.46
CA LEU A 95 -5.09 6.89 -23.57
C LEU A 95 -4.62 6.67 -22.13
N ALA A 96 -4.61 5.44 -21.60
CA ALA A 96 -4.24 5.22 -20.21
C ALA A 96 -2.80 5.68 -19.88
N PRO A 97 -1.76 5.41 -20.71
CA PRO A 97 -0.41 5.86 -20.39
C PRO A 97 -0.25 7.38 -20.24
N PRO A 98 -0.64 8.22 -21.21
CA PRO A 98 -0.52 9.67 -21.03
C PRO A 98 -1.44 10.19 -19.93
N LEU A 99 -2.63 9.63 -19.71
CA LEU A 99 -3.52 10.06 -18.63
C LEU A 99 -2.96 9.74 -17.25
N VAL A 100 -2.41 8.54 -17.06
CA VAL A 100 -1.76 8.14 -15.80
C VAL A 100 -0.52 9.00 -15.57
N PHE A 101 0.29 9.25 -16.60
CA PHE A 101 1.44 10.14 -16.51
C PHE A 101 1.04 11.57 -16.12
N LEU A 102 0.05 12.16 -16.80
CA LEU A 102 -0.39 13.53 -16.54
C LEU A 102 -1.07 13.69 -15.17
N ALA A 103 -1.75 12.64 -14.68
CA ALA A 103 -2.26 12.62 -13.32
C ALA A 103 -1.13 12.46 -12.29
N TYR A 104 -0.11 11.67 -12.62
CA TYR A 104 0.95 11.31 -11.69
C TYR A 104 2.04 12.38 -11.54
N PHE A 105 2.47 12.99 -12.64
CA PHE A 105 3.54 13.97 -12.63
C PHE A 105 3.34 15.07 -11.57
N PRO A 106 2.16 15.72 -11.45
CA PRO A 106 1.94 16.69 -10.38
C PRO A 106 1.87 16.03 -8.99
N LEU A 107 1.32 14.81 -8.87
CA LEU A 107 1.28 14.11 -7.59
C LEU A 107 2.68 13.81 -7.04
N TYR A 108 3.60 13.37 -7.89
CA TYR A 108 4.98 13.10 -7.49
C TYR A 108 5.71 14.37 -7.04
N ASN A 109 5.54 15.46 -7.78
CA ASN A 109 6.28 16.70 -7.54
C ASN A 109 5.71 17.55 -6.40
N TYR A 110 4.39 17.51 -6.19
CA TYR A 110 3.70 18.43 -5.26
C TYR A 110 2.94 17.71 -4.14
N HIS A 111 2.53 16.46 -4.34
CA HIS A 111 1.61 15.72 -3.45
C HIS A 111 2.15 14.32 -3.10
N PHE A 112 3.42 14.27 -2.71
CA PHE A 112 4.18 13.03 -2.57
C PHE A 112 3.58 12.03 -1.56
N ASP A 113 2.94 12.51 -0.48
CA ASP A 113 2.32 11.65 0.53
C ASP A 113 1.06 10.97 0.00
N LEU A 114 0.21 11.73 -0.71
CA LEU A 114 -0.95 11.17 -1.39
C LEU A 114 -0.52 10.12 -2.43
N TYR A 115 0.57 10.40 -3.14
CA TYR A 115 1.21 9.41 -4.02
C TYR A 115 1.54 8.12 -3.27
N ARG A 116 2.28 8.21 -2.14
CA ARG A 116 2.68 7.04 -1.36
C ARG A 116 1.49 6.21 -0.88
N LEU A 117 0.40 6.85 -0.46
CA LEU A 117 -0.83 6.16 -0.05
C LEU A 117 -1.48 5.40 -1.22
N ILE A 118 -1.56 6.02 -2.40
CA ILE A 118 -2.14 5.40 -3.60
C ILE A 118 -1.34 4.14 -3.97
N ILE A 119 -0.01 4.24 -4.05
CA ILE A 119 0.83 3.09 -4.43
C ILE A 119 0.80 1.99 -3.38
N LEU A 120 0.75 2.33 -2.09
CA LEU A 120 0.64 1.36 -1.00
C LEU A 120 -0.61 0.50 -1.14
N VAL A 121 -1.77 1.13 -1.33
CA VAL A 121 -3.06 0.44 -1.50
C VAL A 121 -3.03 -0.39 -2.78
N TRP A 122 -2.52 0.19 -3.85
CA TRP A 122 -2.57 -0.43 -5.16
C TRP A 122 -1.59 -1.60 -5.31
N ALA A 123 -0.38 -1.51 -4.77
CA ALA A 123 0.58 -2.61 -4.71
C ALA A 123 0.04 -3.78 -3.87
N THR A 124 -0.56 -3.48 -2.70
CA THR A 124 -1.21 -4.50 -1.86
C THR A 124 -2.35 -5.19 -2.61
N TRP A 125 -3.18 -4.41 -3.32
CA TRP A 125 -4.26 -4.93 -4.17
C TRP A 125 -3.74 -5.79 -5.31
N HIS A 126 -2.64 -5.40 -5.96
CA HIS A 126 -2.04 -6.15 -7.06
C HIS A 126 -1.55 -7.54 -6.61
N GLY A 127 -0.74 -7.61 -5.54
CA GLY A 127 -0.25 -8.90 -5.01
C GLY A 127 -1.39 -9.83 -4.62
N PHE A 128 -2.40 -9.27 -3.95
CA PHE A 128 -3.65 -9.94 -3.63
C PHE A 128 -4.36 -10.52 -4.88
N MET A 129 -4.58 -9.70 -5.92
CA MET A 129 -5.31 -10.11 -7.12
C MET A 129 -4.53 -11.13 -7.96
N GLN A 130 -3.20 -11.07 -7.94
CA GLN A 130 -2.35 -12.09 -8.57
C GLN A 130 -2.54 -13.45 -7.88
N LEU A 131 -2.40 -13.50 -6.55
CA LEU A 131 -2.60 -14.72 -5.78
C LEU A 131 -4.00 -15.31 -6.02
N TYR A 132 -5.02 -14.46 -5.96
CA TYR A 132 -6.39 -14.85 -6.27
C TYR A 132 -6.50 -15.47 -7.68
N GLY A 133 -5.87 -14.84 -8.69
CA GLY A 133 -5.79 -15.36 -10.05
C GLY A 133 -5.23 -16.79 -10.10
N PHE A 134 -4.12 -17.04 -9.42
CA PHE A 134 -3.48 -18.37 -9.38
C PHE A 134 -4.36 -19.43 -8.74
N VAL A 135 -4.98 -19.11 -7.60
CA VAL A 135 -5.96 -19.98 -6.93
C VAL A 135 -7.10 -20.37 -7.87
N ARG A 136 -7.62 -19.40 -8.64
CA ARG A 136 -8.68 -19.66 -9.63
C ARG A 136 -8.22 -20.50 -10.82
N ILE A 137 -6.95 -20.43 -11.23
CA ILE A 137 -6.40 -21.27 -12.30
C ILE A 137 -6.32 -22.73 -11.82
N TYR A 138 -5.82 -22.97 -10.61
CA TYR A 138 -5.80 -24.32 -10.02
C TYR A 138 -7.20 -24.91 -9.89
N ASP A 139 -8.18 -24.11 -9.46
CA ASP A 139 -9.56 -24.56 -9.36
C ASP A 139 -10.18 -24.85 -10.74
N ALA A 140 -9.90 -24.02 -11.74
CA ALA A 140 -10.38 -24.24 -13.11
C ALA A 140 -9.85 -25.54 -13.73
N LYS A 141 -8.62 -25.94 -13.40
CA LYS A 141 -8.00 -27.21 -13.85
C LYS A 141 -8.78 -28.46 -13.46
N VAL A 142 -9.56 -28.39 -12.37
CA VAL A 142 -10.41 -29.50 -11.88
C VAL A 142 -11.91 -29.22 -12.04
N GLY A 143 -12.28 -28.18 -12.80
CA GLY A 143 -13.68 -27.79 -13.00
C GLY A 143 -14.35 -27.13 -11.79
N SER A 144 -13.60 -26.76 -10.75
CA SER A 144 -14.08 -26.07 -9.54
C SER A 144 -14.35 -24.58 -9.85
N THR A 145 -15.50 -24.28 -10.46
CA THR A 145 -15.81 -22.93 -10.98
C THR A 145 -16.99 -22.23 -10.31
N ALA A 146 -17.49 -22.78 -9.20
CA ALA A 146 -18.62 -22.21 -8.47
C ALA A 146 -18.33 -20.79 -7.97
N LYS A 147 -19.32 -19.90 -8.12
CA LYS A 147 -19.21 -18.49 -7.70
C LYS A 147 -18.97 -18.33 -6.19
N ALA A 148 -19.61 -19.17 -5.37
CA ALA A 148 -19.41 -19.16 -3.92
C ALA A 148 -17.96 -19.46 -3.54
N THR A 149 -17.35 -20.50 -4.12
CA THR A 149 -15.93 -20.82 -3.94
C THR A 149 -15.03 -19.66 -4.38
N ALA A 150 -15.31 -19.07 -5.55
CA ALA A 150 -14.55 -17.93 -6.04
C ALA A 150 -14.64 -16.69 -5.13
N ASN A 151 -15.76 -16.49 -4.42
CA ASN A 151 -15.91 -15.39 -3.45
C ASN A 151 -15.13 -15.67 -2.16
N TRP A 152 -15.17 -16.90 -1.64
CA TRP A 152 -14.40 -17.27 -0.46
C TRP A 152 -12.89 -17.22 -0.71
N ASP A 153 -12.43 -17.72 -1.86
CA ASP A 153 -11.03 -17.58 -2.29
C ASP A 153 -10.61 -16.10 -2.30
N TRP A 154 -11.46 -15.21 -2.81
CA TRP A 154 -11.21 -13.77 -2.87
C TRP A 154 -11.14 -13.14 -1.47
N LEU A 155 -12.07 -13.49 -0.58
CA LEU A 155 -12.08 -12.99 0.80
C LEU A 155 -10.85 -13.45 1.58
N VAL A 156 -10.44 -14.72 1.44
CA VAL A 156 -9.23 -15.24 2.09
C VAL A 156 -8.00 -14.47 1.63
N CYS A 157 -7.83 -14.26 0.32
CA CYS A 157 -6.71 -13.47 -0.19
C CYS A 157 -6.78 -12.01 0.28
N LEU A 158 -7.96 -11.36 0.26
CA LEU A 158 -8.11 -9.97 0.72
C LEU A 158 -7.73 -9.83 2.19
N CYS A 159 -8.33 -10.63 3.05
CA CYS A 159 -8.08 -10.58 4.49
C CYS A 159 -6.63 -10.96 4.83
N GLY A 160 -6.07 -11.96 4.14
CA GLY A 160 -4.68 -12.37 4.30
C GLY A 160 -3.69 -11.22 4.01
N PHE A 161 -3.94 -10.44 2.97
CA PHE A 161 -3.06 -9.31 2.60
C PHE A 161 -3.32 -8.06 3.46
N ALA A 162 -4.58 -7.68 3.64
CA ALA A 162 -4.96 -6.47 4.36
C ALA A 162 -4.60 -6.53 5.85
N THR A 163 -4.82 -7.67 6.50
CA THR A 163 -4.56 -7.81 7.94
C THR A 163 -3.08 -7.69 8.27
N ALA A 164 -2.18 -8.29 7.47
CA ALA A 164 -0.74 -8.21 7.73
C ALA A 164 -0.24 -6.76 7.82
N ARG A 165 -0.78 -5.86 6.98
CA ARG A 165 -0.46 -4.43 7.00
C ARG A 165 -0.84 -3.74 8.29
N LEU A 166 -1.88 -4.22 8.96
CA LEU A 166 -2.35 -3.69 10.24
C LEU A 166 -1.59 -4.28 11.44
N MET A 167 -0.86 -5.38 11.25
CA MET A 167 -0.21 -6.09 12.35
C MET A 167 1.11 -5.46 12.77
N ARG A 168 1.81 -4.78 11.87
CA ARG A 168 3.12 -4.18 12.14
C ARG A 168 3.01 -2.69 12.50
N PRO A 169 3.26 -2.29 13.77
CA PRO A 169 3.10 -0.91 14.21
C PRO A 169 3.87 0.10 13.36
N GLU A 170 5.09 -0.24 12.92
CA GLU A 170 5.94 0.57 12.03
C GLU A 170 5.25 0.98 10.74
N GLN A 171 4.62 0.02 10.08
CA GLN A 171 4.04 0.24 8.78
C GLN A 171 2.73 1.00 8.91
N VAL A 172 1.95 0.67 9.94
CA VAL A 172 0.73 1.38 10.31
C VAL A 172 1.05 2.82 10.66
N SER A 173 2.12 3.01 11.45
CA SER A 173 2.71 4.29 11.76
C SER A 173 2.99 4.99 10.45
N SER A 174 4.04 4.63 9.70
CA SER A 174 4.45 5.28 8.45
C SER A 174 3.28 5.61 7.50
N THR A 175 2.33 4.70 7.33
CA THR A 175 1.11 4.94 6.53
C THR A 175 0.26 6.09 7.06
N LEU A 176 0.01 6.13 8.37
CA LEU A 176 -0.71 7.21 9.03
C LEU A 176 0.05 8.55 8.93
N GLY A 177 1.39 8.53 8.86
CA GLY A 177 2.21 9.74 8.66
C GLY A 177 1.93 10.38 7.31
N HIS A 178 1.86 9.56 6.25
CA HIS A 178 1.44 10.01 4.92
C HIS A 178 -0.03 10.43 4.88
N TRP A 179 -0.91 9.73 5.61
CA TRP A 179 -2.33 10.10 5.74
C TRP A 179 -2.51 11.50 6.34
N TYR A 180 -1.85 11.79 7.46
CA TYR A 180 -1.93 13.10 8.10
C TYR A 180 -1.28 14.20 7.24
N SER A 181 -0.15 13.89 6.60
CA SER A 181 0.52 14.81 5.67
C SER A 181 -0.36 15.18 4.46
N ALA A 182 -1.24 14.28 4.03
CA ALA A 182 -2.22 14.53 2.98
C ALA A 182 -3.53 15.18 3.49
N GLY A 183 -3.57 15.66 4.74
CA GLY A 183 -4.73 16.31 5.34
C GLY A 183 -5.80 15.34 5.85
N GLY A 184 -5.46 14.07 6.02
CA GLY A 184 -6.36 13.08 6.62
C GLY A 184 -6.67 13.38 8.10
N PRO A 185 -7.89 13.10 8.58
CA PRO A 185 -8.25 13.30 9.99
C PRO A 185 -7.42 12.42 10.93
N LEU A 186 -7.18 12.92 12.15
CA LEU A 186 -6.55 12.17 13.24
C LEU A 186 -7.33 10.88 13.55
N ILE A 187 -6.61 9.77 13.64
CA ILE A 187 -7.18 8.46 13.96
C ILE A 187 -6.82 8.12 15.41
N PRO A 188 -7.80 8.00 16.33
CA PRO A 188 -7.53 7.67 17.72
C PRO A 188 -6.83 6.31 17.88
N PRO A 189 -5.86 6.16 18.81
CA PRO A 189 -5.18 4.88 19.06
C PRO A 189 -6.14 3.75 19.47
N THR A 190 -7.23 4.09 20.17
CA THR A 190 -8.28 3.14 20.55
C THR A 190 -8.99 2.58 19.32
N LEU A 191 -9.37 3.44 18.37
CA LEU A 191 -9.97 3.04 17.10
C LEU A 191 -9.02 2.15 16.31
N LEU A 192 -7.72 2.52 16.23
CA LEU A 192 -6.73 1.70 15.54
C LEU A 192 -6.60 0.30 16.16
N THR A 193 -6.61 0.22 17.49
CA THR A 193 -6.58 -1.05 18.23
C THR A 193 -7.82 -1.89 17.94
N THR A 194 -9.00 -1.26 17.96
CA THR A 194 -10.26 -1.91 17.58
C THR A 194 -10.24 -2.42 16.14
N VAL A 195 -9.71 -1.64 15.20
CA VAL A 195 -9.59 -2.03 13.79
C VAL A 195 -8.64 -3.23 13.63
N ARG A 196 -7.52 -3.27 14.36
CA ARG A 196 -6.58 -4.40 14.33
C ARG A 196 -7.24 -5.69 14.82
N TRP A 197 -7.88 -5.66 15.99
CA TRP A 197 -8.60 -6.83 16.52
C TRP A 197 -9.79 -7.23 15.65
N GLY A 198 -10.51 -6.25 15.10
CA GLY A 198 -11.59 -6.48 14.14
C GLY A 198 -11.10 -7.18 12.87
N ALA A 199 -9.95 -6.76 12.33
CA ALA A 199 -9.35 -7.40 11.15
C ALA A 199 -8.96 -8.86 11.41
N ILE A 200 -8.41 -9.17 12.59
CA ILE A 200 -8.11 -10.55 13.02
C ILE A 200 -9.41 -11.37 13.14
N ALA A 201 -10.44 -10.82 13.79
CA ALA A 201 -11.73 -11.51 13.93
C ALA A 201 -12.39 -11.79 12.57
N ILE A 202 -12.35 -10.83 11.64
CA ILE A 202 -12.83 -10.99 10.26
C ILE A 202 -12.03 -12.08 9.53
N CYS A 203 -10.70 -12.08 9.65
CA CYS A 203 -9.84 -13.14 9.11
C CYS A 203 -10.28 -14.52 9.58
N ILE A 204 -10.50 -14.69 10.89
CA ILE A 204 -10.94 -15.97 11.48
C ILE A 204 -12.31 -16.38 10.92
N ALA A 205 -13.28 -15.47 10.89
CA ALA A 205 -14.61 -15.74 10.34
C ALA A 205 -14.55 -16.15 8.85
N VAL A 206 -13.72 -15.46 8.06
CA VAL A 206 -13.50 -15.77 6.64
C VAL A 206 -12.85 -17.13 6.45
N LEU A 207 -11.86 -17.49 7.27
CA LEU A 207 -11.21 -18.80 7.22
C LEU A 207 -12.18 -19.94 7.59
N ILE A 208 -13.04 -19.73 8.59
CA ILE A 208 -14.11 -20.69 8.94
C ILE A 208 -15.05 -20.86 7.74
N GLY A 209 -15.56 -19.76 7.17
CA GLY A 209 -16.46 -19.79 6.01
C GLY A 209 -15.84 -20.46 4.79
N PHE A 210 -14.57 -20.15 4.49
CA PHE A 210 -13.80 -20.81 3.43
C PHE A 210 -13.68 -22.32 3.68
N THR A 211 -13.36 -22.73 4.91
CA THR A 211 -13.18 -24.15 5.29
C THR A 211 -14.50 -24.91 5.16
N VAL A 212 -15.60 -24.34 5.65
CA VAL A 212 -16.94 -24.92 5.49
C VAL A 212 -17.28 -25.06 4.01
N ASN A 213 -17.08 -24.01 3.19
CA ASN A 213 -17.31 -24.07 1.76
C ASN A 213 -16.45 -25.13 1.08
N TYR A 214 -15.17 -25.23 1.44
CA TYR A 214 -14.24 -26.22 0.91
C TYR A 214 -14.71 -27.66 1.23
N ILE A 215 -15.13 -27.92 2.47
CA ILE A 215 -15.67 -29.22 2.91
C ILE A 215 -16.98 -29.55 2.18
N VAL A 216 -17.90 -28.59 2.08
CA VAL A 216 -19.17 -28.76 1.36
C VAL A 216 -18.91 -29.10 -0.10
N GLN A 217 -18.01 -28.37 -0.74
CA GLN A 217 -17.63 -28.62 -2.13
C GLN A 217 -16.99 -30.00 -2.31
N TRP A 218 -16.09 -30.38 -1.39
CA TRP A 218 -15.47 -31.72 -1.39
C TRP A 218 -16.50 -32.84 -1.28
N ARG A 219 -17.60 -32.63 -0.55
CA ARG A 219 -18.67 -33.62 -0.33
C ARG A 219 -19.75 -33.62 -1.42
N ARG A 220 -20.07 -32.47 -2.03
CA ARG A 220 -21.29 -32.29 -2.84
C ARG A 220 -21.05 -31.71 -4.25
N GLY A 221 -19.82 -31.43 -4.65
CA GLY A 221 -19.52 -30.82 -5.95
C GLY A 221 -18.19 -31.30 -6.56
N PRO A 222 -17.70 -30.62 -7.62
CA PRO A 222 -16.38 -30.87 -8.17
C PRO A 222 -15.33 -30.68 -7.07
N LYS A 223 -14.51 -31.72 -6.83
CA LYS A 223 -13.50 -31.69 -5.77
C LYS A 223 -12.56 -30.50 -5.99
N PRO A 224 -12.41 -29.61 -4.99
CA PRO A 224 -11.52 -28.45 -5.12
C PRO A 224 -10.07 -28.91 -5.30
N ASN A 225 -9.27 -28.09 -5.95
CA ASN A 225 -7.87 -28.43 -6.18
C ASN A 225 -7.07 -28.26 -4.88
N PRO A 226 -6.46 -29.32 -4.30
CA PRO A 226 -5.71 -29.19 -3.05
C PRO A 226 -4.49 -28.27 -3.19
N LEU A 227 -3.91 -28.13 -4.39
CA LEU A 227 -2.78 -27.23 -4.64
C LEU A 227 -3.15 -25.76 -4.43
N LYS A 228 -4.43 -25.41 -4.52
CA LYS A 228 -4.89 -24.04 -4.21
C LYS A 228 -4.67 -23.68 -2.75
N VAL A 229 -4.76 -24.65 -1.83
CA VAL A 229 -4.51 -24.43 -0.40
C VAL A 229 -3.02 -24.22 -0.17
N VAL A 230 -2.17 -25.00 -0.84
CA VAL A 230 -0.71 -24.79 -0.82
C VAL A 230 -0.37 -23.40 -1.38
N MET A 231 -1.00 -22.98 -2.47
CA MET A 231 -0.82 -21.65 -3.05
C MET A 231 -1.24 -20.54 -2.07
N LEU A 232 -2.37 -20.68 -1.38
CA LEU A 232 -2.82 -19.72 -0.36
C LEU A 232 -1.85 -19.63 0.81
N ILE A 233 -1.42 -20.77 1.36
CA ILE A 233 -0.46 -20.84 2.48
C ILE A 233 0.86 -20.22 2.06
N SER A 234 1.37 -20.58 0.88
CA SER A 234 2.64 -20.08 0.36
C SER A 234 2.59 -18.56 0.09
N GLY A 235 1.58 -18.09 -0.65
CA GLY A 235 1.45 -16.66 -1.00
C GLY A 235 1.17 -15.77 0.20
N ILE A 236 0.16 -16.10 1.02
CA ILE A 236 -0.18 -15.32 2.22
C ILE A 236 0.94 -15.46 3.26
N GLY A 237 1.49 -16.66 3.45
CA GLY A 237 2.58 -16.90 4.39
C GLY A 237 3.81 -16.08 4.04
N THR A 238 4.20 -16.01 2.77
CA THR A 238 5.33 -15.18 2.31
C THR A 238 5.06 -13.71 2.57
N TRP A 239 3.85 -13.23 2.27
CA TRP A 239 3.46 -11.85 2.57
C TRP A 239 3.55 -11.54 4.07
N TRP A 240 3.07 -12.44 4.94
CA TRP A 240 3.17 -12.27 6.39
C TRP A 240 4.62 -12.31 6.88
N ILE A 241 5.44 -13.24 6.38
CA ILE A 241 6.88 -13.28 6.68
C ILE A 241 7.53 -11.94 6.31
N ALA A 242 7.36 -11.52 5.06
CA ALA A 242 7.91 -10.28 4.53
C ALA A 242 7.45 -9.04 5.32
N MET A 243 6.16 -8.95 5.65
CA MET A 243 5.61 -7.75 6.27
C MET A 243 5.78 -7.73 7.79
N CYS A 244 5.67 -8.87 8.48
CA CYS A 244 5.56 -8.92 9.94
C CYS A 244 6.77 -9.54 10.64
N PHE A 245 7.58 -10.37 9.97
CA PHE A 245 8.64 -11.15 10.62
C PHE A 245 10.05 -10.80 10.15
N VAL A 246 10.21 -10.09 9.02
CA VAL A 246 11.49 -9.55 8.60
C VAL A 246 11.69 -8.16 9.22
N ASP A 247 12.73 -8.04 10.06
CA ASP A 247 13.07 -6.80 10.77
C ASP A 247 13.29 -5.63 9.80
N GLU A 248 14.10 -5.84 8.75
CA GLU A 248 14.37 -4.82 7.73
C GLU A 248 13.24 -4.75 6.70
N LEU A 249 12.48 -3.65 6.69
CA LEU A 249 11.32 -3.47 5.79
C LEU A 249 11.69 -3.60 4.31
N ILE A 250 12.82 -2.99 3.92
CA ILE A 250 13.32 -3.02 2.55
C ILE A 250 13.60 -4.46 2.11
N LEU A 251 14.22 -5.24 3.00
CA LEU A 251 14.51 -6.65 2.75
C LEU A 251 13.22 -7.49 2.68
N GLY A 252 12.23 -7.18 3.52
CA GLY A 252 10.91 -7.81 3.50
C GLY A 252 10.19 -7.58 2.16
N ILE A 253 10.18 -6.34 1.66
CA ILE A 253 9.60 -6.01 0.34
C ILE A 253 10.34 -6.78 -0.76
N ALA A 254 11.68 -6.74 -0.76
CA ALA A 254 12.47 -7.44 -1.75
C ALA A 254 12.21 -8.95 -1.76
N LEU A 255 12.06 -9.56 -0.57
CA LEU A 255 11.74 -10.97 -0.44
C LEU A 255 10.37 -11.32 -1.05
N PHE A 256 9.35 -10.50 -0.78
CA PHE A 256 8.04 -10.68 -1.38
C PHE A 256 8.09 -10.52 -2.90
N ASP A 257 8.75 -9.48 -3.40
CA ASP A 257 8.89 -9.19 -4.83
C ASP A 257 9.54 -10.36 -5.57
N ILE A 258 10.62 -10.94 -5.05
CA ILE A 258 11.25 -12.13 -5.65
C ILE A 258 10.23 -13.27 -5.78
N CYS A 259 9.50 -13.58 -4.71
CA CYS A 259 8.56 -14.71 -4.71
C CYS A 259 7.39 -14.46 -5.66
N HIS A 260 6.79 -13.28 -5.56
CA HIS A 260 5.67 -12.83 -6.38
C HIS A 260 6.04 -12.78 -7.88
N ASP A 261 7.22 -12.26 -8.20
CA ASP A 261 7.64 -12.06 -9.59
C ASP A 261 8.14 -13.35 -10.25
N VAL A 262 8.82 -14.24 -9.54
CA VAL A 262 9.19 -15.55 -10.10
C VAL A 262 7.94 -16.33 -10.53
N GLN A 263 6.91 -16.33 -9.68
CA GLN A 263 5.62 -16.95 -9.98
C GLN A 263 4.99 -16.32 -11.23
N TYR A 264 4.92 -14.99 -11.26
CA TYR A 264 4.40 -14.22 -12.38
C TYR A 264 5.14 -14.54 -13.69
N LEU A 265 6.46 -14.36 -13.70
CA LEU A 265 7.30 -14.49 -14.88
C LEU A 265 7.21 -15.90 -15.48
N ALA A 266 7.18 -16.94 -14.65
CA ALA A 266 7.02 -18.32 -15.09
C ALA A 266 5.69 -18.54 -15.82
N ILE A 267 4.59 -18.05 -15.24
CA ILE A 267 3.24 -18.22 -15.79
C ILE A 267 3.07 -17.41 -17.07
N VAL A 268 3.53 -16.16 -17.09
CA VAL A 268 3.40 -15.27 -18.26
C VAL A 268 4.27 -15.75 -19.42
N TRP A 269 5.48 -16.26 -19.15
CA TRP A 269 6.32 -16.90 -20.16
C TRP A 269 5.59 -18.06 -20.84
N LEU A 270 5.01 -18.96 -20.05
CA LEU A 270 4.36 -20.17 -20.57
C LEU A 270 3.04 -19.86 -21.27
N TYR A 271 2.28 -18.90 -20.74
CA TYR A 271 1.10 -18.35 -21.39
C TYR A 271 1.42 -17.86 -22.80
N ASN A 272 2.48 -17.05 -22.94
CA ASN A 272 2.85 -16.48 -24.24
C ASN A 272 3.46 -17.53 -25.18
N CYS A 273 4.24 -18.49 -24.66
CA CYS A 273 4.69 -19.64 -25.46
C CYS A 273 3.52 -20.41 -26.07
N ARG A 274 2.47 -20.67 -25.29
CA ARG A 274 1.26 -21.35 -25.78
C ARG A 274 0.48 -20.48 -26.77
N SER A 275 0.34 -19.19 -26.47
CA SER A 275 -0.34 -18.23 -27.36
C SER A 275 0.32 -18.15 -28.73
N VAL A 276 1.66 -18.12 -28.79
CA VAL A 276 2.43 -18.11 -30.04
C VAL A 276 2.24 -19.38 -30.85
N ASN A 277 2.17 -20.54 -30.19
CA ASN A 277 1.94 -21.81 -30.88
C ASN A 277 0.49 -21.96 -31.38
N ALA A 278 -0.48 -21.37 -30.66
CA ALA A 278 -1.90 -21.48 -30.98
C ALA A 278 -2.40 -20.42 -31.97
N ASN A 279 -1.78 -19.24 -32.02
CA ASN A 279 -2.23 -18.11 -32.85
C ASN A 279 -1.18 -17.69 -33.89
N PRO A 280 -1.29 -18.16 -35.16
CA PRO A 280 -0.33 -17.82 -36.21
C PRO A 280 -0.36 -16.34 -36.63
N LYS A 281 -1.38 -15.57 -36.24
CA LYS A 281 -1.55 -14.15 -36.59
C LYS A 281 -0.79 -13.20 -35.68
N LEU A 282 -0.15 -13.70 -34.62
CA LEU A 282 0.67 -12.88 -33.73
C LEU A 282 1.84 -12.23 -34.48
N ASN A 283 2.26 -11.06 -33.99
CA ASN A 283 3.32 -10.28 -34.64
C ASN A 283 4.66 -11.05 -34.64
N ARG A 284 5.60 -10.62 -35.51
CA ARG A 284 6.90 -11.30 -35.66
C ARG A 284 7.75 -11.26 -34.38
N PHE A 285 7.68 -10.16 -33.63
CA PHE A 285 8.41 -9.97 -32.39
C PHE A 285 8.00 -10.98 -31.31
N MET A 286 6.70 -11.10 -31.02
CA MET A 286 6.14 -12.06 -30.07
C MET A 286 6.54 -13.49 -30.42
N ARG A 287 6.44 -13.86 -31.70
CA ARG A 287 6.83 -15.20 -32.17
C ARG A 287 8.33 -15.46 -32.01
N TYR A 288 9.16 -14.44 -32.18
CA TYR A 288 10.60 -14.57 -31.98
C TYR A 288 10.97 -14.71 -30.50
N VAL A 289 10.41 -13.87 -29.63
CA VAL A 289 10.74 -13.86 -28.18
C VAL A 289 10.20 -15.08 -27.46
N PHE A 290 8.99 -15.54 -27.77
CA PHE A 290 8.33 -16.64 -27.05
C PHE A 290 8.39 -18.00 -27.77
N ARG A 291 9.34 -18.20 -28.69
CA ARG A 291 9.65 -19.53 -29.22
C ARG A 291 10.46 -20.34 -28.20
N ARG A 292 10.44 -21.67 -28.36
CA ARG A 292 11.24 -22.59 -27.52
C ARG A 292 12.71 -22.17 -27.47
N GLY A 293 13.29 -22.16 -26.28
CA GLY A 293 14.71 -21.85 -26.04
C GLY A 293 15.05 -20.37 -25.79
N MET A 294 14.11 -19.44 -25.92
CA MET A 294 14.38 -18.00 -25.78
C MET A 294 14.19 -17.45 -24.36
N VAL A 295 14.16 -18.31 -23.34
CA VAL A 295 13.92 -17.87 -21.96
C VAL A 295 15.01 -16.90 -21.47
N LEU A 296 16.27 -17.10 -21.85
CA LEU A 296 17.36 -16.19 -21.50
C LEU A 296 17.22 -14.82 -22.16
N LEU A 297 16.72 -14.76 -23.40
CA LEU A 297 16.41 -13.48 -24.05
C LEU A 297 15.28 -12.76 -23.32
N TYR A 298 14.23 -13.48 -22.92
CA TYR A 298 13.13 -12.92 -22.14
C TYR A 298 13.60 -12.35 -20.79
N LEU A 299 14.41 -13.11 -20.04
CA LEU A 299 15.01 -12.63 -18.80
C LEU A 299 15.95 -11.44 -19.05
N GLY A 300 16.75 -11.47 -20.13
CA GLY A 300 17.62 -10.35 -20.51
C GLY A 300 16.85 -9.06 -20.85
N LEU A 301 15.71 -9.17 -21.54
CA LEU A 301 14.83 -8.03 -21.81
C LEU A 301 14.21 -7.46 -20.53
N ILE A 302 13.81 -8.33 -19.60
CA ILE A 302 13.30 -7.94 -18.28
C ILE A 302 14.38 -7.17 -17.51
N THR A 303 15.60 -7.70 -17.44
CA THR A 303 16.74 -7.03 -16.80
C THR A 303 17.01 -5.67 -17.45
N ALA A 304 17.09 -5.62 -18.79
CA ALA A 304 17.38 -4.40 -19.53
C ALA A 304 16.28 -3.32 -19.35
N TYR A 305 15.02 -3.72 -19.25
CA TYR A 305 13.94 -2.80 -18.92
C TYR A 305 14.05 -2.33 -17.46
N GLY A 306 14.35 -3.25 -16.55
CA GLY A 306 14.56 -2.98 -15.13
C GLY A 306 15.65 -1.95 -14.84
N THR A 307 16.77 -2.02 -15.57
CA THR A 307 17.89 -1.09 -15.39
C THR A 307 17.58 0.35 -15.78
N ILE A 308 16.50 0.60 -16.54
CA ILE A 308 15.97 1.96 -16.79
C ILE A 308 15.61 2.65 -15.47
N GLY A 309 15.21 1.88 -14.46
CA GLY A 309 14.95 2.36 -13.10
C GLY A 309 16.12 3.13 -12.47
N TYR A 310 17.35 2.84 -12.89
CA TYR A 310 18.56 3.51 -12.39
C TYR A 310 18.95 4.75 -13.16
N ILE A 311 18.25 5.10 -14.23
CA ILE A 311 18.55 6.32 -14.98
C ILE A 311 18.17 7.55 -14.14
N ALA A 312 17.00 7.54 -13.47
CA ALA A 312 16.50 8.71 -12.76
C ALA A 312 17.45 9.26 -11.67
N PRO A 313 18.07 8.42 -10.81
CA PRO A 313 19.07 8.89 -9.84
C PRO A 313 20.35 9.47 -10.46
N LEU A 314 20.69 9.09 -11.70
CA LEU A 314 21.91 9.55 -12.39
C LEU A 314 21.71 10.91 -13.09
N VAL A 315 20.46 11.36 -13.24
CA VAL A 315 20.13 12.62 -13.89
C VAL A 315 20.25 13.77 -12.87
N LYS A 316 21.18 14.70 -13.13
CA LYS A 316 21.40 15.89 -12.27
C LYS A 316 20.29 16.93 -12.35
N ASP A 317 19.62 17.04 -13.50
CA ASP A 317 18.50 17.97 -13.68
C ASP A 317 17.26 17.43 -12.96
N GLY A 318 16.75 18.18 -11.98
CA GLY A 318 15.61 17.76 -11.16
C GLY A 318 14.31 17.60 -11.96
N THR A 319 14.11 18.37 -13.02
CA THR A 319 12.92 18.28 -13.88
C THR A 319 12.95 17.01 -14.71
N ILE A 320 14.09 16.75 -15.37
CA ILE A 320 14.28 15.54 -16.17
C ILE A 320 14.21 14.30 -15.27
N SER A 321 14.85 14.33 -14.09
CA SER A 321 14.76 13.23 -13.12
C SER A 321 13.30 12.94 -12.73
N SER A 322 12.51 13.98 -12.45
CA SER A 322 11.08 13.85 -12.10
C SER A 322 10.23 13.32 -13.25
N ILE A 323 10.54 13.67 -14.49
CA ILE A 323 9.90 13.09 -15.69
C ILE A 323 10.20 11.59 -15.75
N VAL A 324 11.48 11.18 -15.57
CA VAL A 324 11.86 9.75 -15.61
C VAL A 324 11.17 8.97 -14.51
N TYR A 325 11.14 9.47 -13.27
CA TYR A 325 10.39 8.84 -12.17
C TYR A 325 8.89 8.72 -12.49
N SER A 326 8.31 9.72 -13.15
CA SER A 326 6.91 9.70 -13.56
C SER A 326 6.59 8.68 -14.65
N VAL A 327 7.52 8.49 -15.59
CA VAL A 327 7.41 7.41 -16.60
C VAL A 327 7.50 6.04 -15.95
N LEU A 328 8.48 5.83 -15.07
CA LEU A 328 8.66 4.56 -14.34
C LEU A 328 7.42 4.22 -13.52
N PHE A 329 6.86 5.19 -12.81
CA PHE A 329 5.64 4.98 -12.05
C PHE A 329 4.43 4.69 -12.94
N THR A 330 4.30 5.42 -14.05
CA THR A 330 3.24 5.15 -15.03
C THR A 330 3.32 3.69 -15.50
N SER A 331 4.54 3.17 -15.74
CA SER A 331 4.76 1.76 -16.02
C SER A 331 4.27 0.86 -14.88
N THR A 332 4.60 1.17 -13.62
CA THR A 332 4.15 0.41 -12.44
C THR A 332 2.63 0.31 -12.37
N ILE A 333 1.92 1.44 -12.45
CA ILE A 333 0.45 1.45 -12.38
C ILE A 333 -0.18 0.71 -13.55
N LEU A 334 0.32 0.92 -14.77
CA LEU A 334 -0.21 0.26 -15.95
C LEU A 334 0.04 -1.24 -15.95
N HIS A 335 1.18 -1.69 -15.43
CA HIS A 335 1.49 -3.11 -15.30
C HIS A 335 0.40 -3.84 -14.51
N TYR A 336 0.02 -3.30 -13.35
CA TYR A 336 -1.05 -3.86 -12.53
C TYR A 336 -2.39 -3.95 -13.27
N TYR A 337 -2.69 -2.98 -14.13
CA TYR A 337 -3.88 -2.98 -14.98
C TYR A 337 -3.79 -4.03 -16.11
N TYR A 338 -2.64 -4.14 -16.78
CA TYR A 338 -2.41 -5.08 -17.88
C TYR A 338 -2.43 -6.54 -17.42
N ASP A 339 -1.93 -6.80 -16.22
CA ASP A 339 -1.95 -8.12 -15.61
C ASP A 339 -3.37 -8.63 -15.34
N GLY A 340 -4.28 -7.73 -14.99
CA GLY A 340 -5.70 -8.05 -14.80
C GLY A 340 -6.36 -8.69 -16.04
N PHE A 341 -5.75 -8.62 -17.22
CA PHE A 341 -6.22 -9.33 -18.41
C PHE A 341 -5.77 -10.79 -18.47
N ILE A 342 -4.66 -11.19 -17.84
CA ILE A 342 -4.18 -12.60 -17.80
C ILE A 342 -5.06 -13.42 -16.85
N TRP A 343 -5.39 -12.85 -15.69
CA TRP A 343 -6.07 -13.56 -14.59
C TRP A 343 -7.58 -13.79 -14.82
N LYS A 344 -8.16 -13.22 -15.87
CA LYS A 344 -9.59 -13.40 -16.19
C LYS A 344 -9.83 -14.78 -16.81
N VAL A 345 -9.86 -15.82 -15.97
CA VAL A 345 -10.08 -17.23 -16.36
C VAL A 345 -11.45 -17.45 -17.05
N ARG A 346 -12.40 -16.53 -16.93
CA ARG A 346 -13.67 -16.58 -17.68
C ARG A 346 -13.52 -16.31 -19.18
N GLU A 347 -12.41 -15.71 -19.63
CA GLU A 347 -12.19 -15.46 -21.06
C GLU A 347 -11.65 -16.71 -21.75
N LYS A 348 -12.31 -17.16 -22.83
CA LYS A 348 -11.94 -18.39 -23.55
C LYS A 348 -10.50 -18.38 -24.07
N THR A 349 -10.01 -17.23 -24.56
CA THR A 349 -8.61 -17.09 -25.00
C THR A 349 -7.64 -17.33 -23.85
N ASN A 350 -7.93 -16.81 -22.67
CA ASN A 350 -7.10 -17.05 -21.49
C ASN A 350 -7.18 -18.52 -21.08
N GLN A 351 -8.37 -19.14 -21.13
CA GLN A 351 -8.51 -20.58 -20.86
C GLN A 351 -7.64 -21.44 -21.79
N ALA A 352 -7.68 -21.17 -23.10
CA ALA A 352 -6.86 -21.89 -24.07
C ALA A 352 -5.36 -21.73 -23.76
N ASN A 353 -4.90 -20.49 -23.56
CA ASN A 353 -3.47 -20.21 -23.32
C ASN A 353 -2.98 -20.69 -21.93
N LEU A 354 -3.89 -20.83 -20.95
CA LEU A 354 -3.60 -21.46 -19.65
C LEU A 354 -3.78 -23.00 -19.68
N GLY A 355 -4.16 -23.56 -20.82
CA GLY A 355 -4.36 -25.01 -20.99
C GLY A 355 -5.54 -25.55 -20.19
N LEU A 356 -6.62 -24.78 -20.12
CA LEU A 356 -7.88 -25.11 -19.41
C LEU A 356 -8.97 -25.64 -20.36
N ALA A 357 -8.85 -25.42 -21.66
CA ALA A 357 -9.78 -25.92 -22.67
C ALA A 357 -9.00 -26.41 -23.91
N GLU A 358 -9.15 -27.69 -24.27
CA GLU A 358 -8.67 -28.22 -25.55
C GLU A 358 -9.66 -27.80 -26.66
N GLY A 359 -9.17 -27.12 -27.70
CA GLY A 359 -9.92 -26.89 -28.95
C GLY A 359 -10.86 -25.68 -29.05
N ALA A 360 -10.96 -24.80 -28.04
CA ALA A 360 -11.85 -23.65 -28.12
C ALA A 360 -11.23 -22.47 -28.91
N VAL A 361 -11.64 -22.28 -30.17
CA VAL A 361 -11.37 -21.04 -30.92
C VAL A 361 -12.01 -19.86 -30.19
N ALA A 362 -11.22 -18.82 -29.96
CA ALA A 362 -11.67 -17.59 -29.31
C ALA A 362 -12.82 -16.96 -30.11
N PRO A 363 -14.04 -16.82 -29.55
CA PRO A 363 -15.10 -16.09 -30.23
C PRO A 363 -14.74 -14.60 -30.26
N ARG A 364 -15.00 -13.97 -31.41
CA ARG A 364 -14.86 -12.53 -31.61
C ARG A 364 -15.90 -11.82 -30.73
N SER A 365 -15.49 -11.28 -29.58
CA SER A 365 -16.43 -10.54 -28.72
C SER A 365 -16.75 -9.18 -29.32
N GLN A 366 -18.03 -8.83 -29.35
CA GLN A 366 -18.54 -7.57 -29.89
C GLN A 366 -17.83 -6.34 -29.31
N TRP A 367 -17.49 -5.44 -30.23
CA TRP A 367 -16.95 -4.12 -29.99
C TRP A 367 -18.03 -3.26 -29.32
N LEU A 368 -17.63 -2.50 -28.29
CA LEU A 368 -18.45 -1.62 -27.44
C LEU A 368 -19.34 -2.34 -26.41
N SER A 369 -18.74 -2.76 -25.30
CA SER A 369 -19.43 -2.54 -24.02
C SER A 369 -18.92 -1.21 -23.48
N GLY A 370 -19.76 -0.18 -23.55
CA GLY A 370 -19.49 1.12 -22.95
C GLY A 370 -19.14 0.96 -21.46
N ILE A 371 -18.54 1.99 -20.87
CA ILE A 371 -18.40 2.07 -19.43
C ILE A 371 -19.83 1.95 -18.86
N ARG A 372 -20.20 0.77 -18.35
CA ARG A 372 -21.45 0.63 -17.62
C ARG A 372 -21.33 1.59 -16.45
N SER A 373 -22.22 2.56 -16.33
CA SER A 373 -22.26 3.53 -15.23
C SER A 373 -22.16 2.84 -13.86
N SER A 374 -22.72 1.64 -13.74
CA SER A 374 -22.61 0.77 -12.56
C SER A 374 -21.19 0.31 -12.20
N HIS A 375 -20.23 0.31 -13.13
CA HIS A 375 -18.83 0.07 -12.81
C HIS A 375 -18.13 1.35 -12.35
N ALA A 376 -18.39 2.49 -12.97
CA ALA A 376 -17.87 3.79 -12.54
C ALA A 376 -18.35 4.14 -11.12
N LEU A 377 -19.62 3.86 -10.82
CA LEU A 377 -20.21 4.03 -9.48
C LEU A 377 -19.51 3.22 -8.38
N LYS A 378 -18.91 2.06 -8.71
CA LYS A 378 -18.14 1.27 -7.73
C LYS A 378 -16.83 1.96 -7.31
N TRP A 379 -16.31 2.84 -8.16
CA TRP A 379 -15.10 3.62 -7.88
C TRP A 379 -15.40 4.97 -7.23
N ALA A 380 -16.68 5.39 -7.18
CA ALA A 380 -17.06 6.68 -6.63
C ALA A 380 -16.54 6.91 -5.19
N PRO A 381 -16.61 5.95 -4.25
CA PRO A 381 -16.06 6.17 -2.90
C PRO A 381 -14.55 6.44 -2.91
N ALA A 382 -13.79 5.68 -3.69
CA ALA A 382 -12.34 5.87 -3.81
C ALA A 382 -12.00 7.21 -4.46
N ILE A 383 -12.72 7.59 -5.52
CA ILE A 383 -12.53 8.88 -6.21
C ILE A 383 -12.87 10.05 -5.28
N VAL A 384 -13.94 9.94 -4.48
CA VAL A 384 -14.32 10.97 -3.50
C VAL A 384 -13.25 11.11 -2.42
N VAL A 385 -12.78 10.00 -1.83
CA VAL A 385 -11.73 10.06 -0.80
C VAL A 385 -10.43 10.65 -1.36
N LEU A 386 -9.98 10.20 -2.54
CA LEU A 386 -8.78 10.73 -3.18
C LEU A 386 -8.95 12.20 -3.58
N GLY A 387 -10.13 12.59 -4.06
CA GLY A 387 -10.46 13.97 -4.40
C GLY A 387 -10.46 14.88 -3.17
N LEU A 388 -10.98 14.41 -2.03
CA LEU A 388 -10.96 15.15 -0.78
C LEU A 388 -9.54 15.31 -0.22
N LEU A 389 -8.74 14.25 -0.24
CA LEU A 389 -7.32 14.31 0.15
C LEU A 389 -6.53 15.26 -0.76
N PHE A 390 -6.73 15.17 -2.08
CA PHE A 390 -6.09 16.06 -3.04
C PHE A 390 -6.50 17.53 -2.84
N LEU A 391 -7.80 17.79 -2.62
CA LEU A 391 -8.27 19.15 -2.31
C LEU A 391 -7.69 19.67 -0.99
N SER A 392 -7.54 18.82 0.02
CA SER A 392 -6.90 19.20 1.29
C SER A 392 -5.43 19.55 1.08
N ASP A 393 -4.71 18.73 0.32
CA ASP A 393 -3.28 18.90 0.01
C ASP A 393 -3.01 20.08 -0.95
N LEU A 394 -4.01 20.57 -1.68
CA LEU A 394 -3.93 21.81 -2.45
C LEU A 394 -4.10 23.09 -1.59
N ILE A 395 -4.79 22.97 -0.46
CA ILE A 395 -5.17 24.13 0.37
C ILE A 395 -4.11 24.40 1.45
N ASP A 396 -3.40 23.38 1.92
CA ASP A 396 -2.31 23.50 2.90
C ASP A 396 -0.96 23.24 2.20
N PRO A 397 0.08 24.09 2.36
CA PRO A 397 1.34 23.92 1.64
C PRO A 397 2.06 22.62 2.05
N PRO A 398 2.52 21.80 1.11
CA PRO A 398 3.12 20.50 1.41
C PRO A 398 4.41 20.65 2.22
N LEU A 399 4.60 19.75 3.19
CA LEU A 399 5.84 19.67 3.96
C LEU A 399 7.05 19.49 3.00
N THR A 400 8.16 20.20 3.23
CA THR A 400 9.36 20.00 2.38
C THR A 400 10.02 18.65 2.66
N THR A 401 10.80 18.11 1.73
CA THR A 401 11.44 16.78 1.85
C THR A 401 12.23 16.63 3.15
N ALA A 402 12.92 17.69 3.60
CA ALA A 402 13.64 17.70 4.87
C ALA A 402 12.73 17.61 6.10
N GLN A 403 11.50 18.08 6.01
CA GLN A 403 10.50 18.08 7.08
C GLN A 403 9.85 16.71 7.17
N LYS A 404 9.57 16.10 6.02
CA LYS A 404 9.08 14.72 5.90
C LYS A 404 10.11 13.71 6.38
N ASP A 405 11.39 13.87 6.01
CA ASP A 405 12.46 12.98 6.47
C ASP A 405 12.69 13.06 7.99
N LYS A 406 12.52 14.26 8.56
CA LYS A 406 12.55 14.49 10.02
C LYS A 406 11.33 13.90 10.72
N MET A 407 10.17 13.92 10.08
CA MET A 407 8.91 13.36 10.61
C MET A 407 8.88 11.84 10.49
N ASP A 408 9.31 11.27 9.37
CA ASP A 408 9.43 9.82 9.13
C ASP A 408 10.44 9.20 10.10
N LYS A 409 11.60 9.84 10.34
CA LYS A 409 12.58 9.40 11.35
C LYS A 409 12.02 9.46 12.77
N SER A 410 11.35 10.56 13.13
CA SER A 410 10.67 10.72 14.41
C SER A 410 9.64 9.63 14.64
N TYR A 411 8.82 9.36 13.64
CA TYR A 411 7.63 8.52 13.74
C TYR A 411 7.91 7.02 13.62
N ALA A 412 8.97 6.66 12.87
CA ALA A 412 9.57 5.32 12.91
C ALA A 412 10.27 5.02 14.25
N GLN A 413 10.75 6.04 14.97
CA GLN A 413 11.34 5.87 16.31
C GLN A 413 10.27 5.76 17.41
N THR A 414 9.10 6.41 17.29
CA THR A 414 8.10 6.47 18.38
C THR A 414 7.11 5.29 18.42
N VAL A 415 6.73 4.71 17.27
CA VAL A 415 5.55 3.80 17.20
C VAL A 415 5.91 2.31 17.10
N VAL A 416 7.18 2.01 16.80
CA VAL A 416 7.59 0.69 16.30
C VAL A 416 7.77 -0.36 17.38
N GLY A 417 8.36 0.00 18.52
CA GLY A 417 8.43 -0.90 19.66
C GLY A 417 8.78 -2.37 19.31
N LYS A 418 10.00 -2.66 18.82
CA LYS A 418 10.70 -3.74 19.55
C LYS A 418 10.65 -3.30 21.02
N PRO A 419 10.35 -4.18 21.98
CA PRO A 419 10.44 -3.79 23.37
C PRO A 419 11.86 -3.26 23.55
N ILE A 420 12.03 -2.01 23.99
CA ILE A 420 13.32 -1.69 24.57
C ILE A 420 13.32 -2.45 25.88
N ARG A 421 13.84 -3.68 25.84
CA ARG A 421 14.49 -4.22 27.01
C ARG A 421 15.73 -3.34 27.16
N LEU A 422 15.58 -2.25 27.90
CA LEU A 422 16.67 -1.34 28.26
C LEU A 422 17.60 -2.15 29.17
N GLU A 423 18.54 -2.88 28.57
CA GLU A 423 19.48 -3.72 29.32
C GLU A 423 20.88 -3.11 29.40
N LYS A 424 21.24 -2.16 28.52
CA LYS A 424 22.64 -1.75 28.36
C LYS A 424 22.84 -0.24 28.36
N PRO A 425 23.71 0.30 29.24
CA PRO A 425 24.07 1.72 29.32
C PRO A 425 24.61 2.34 28.03
N GLU A 426 25.16 1.53 27.12
CA GLU A 426 25.73 1.98 25.84
C GLU A 426 24.67 2.44 24.83
N GLU A 427 23.44 1.90 24.88
CA GLU A 427 22.34 2.29 23.96
C GLU A 427 21.64 3.58 24.42
N ILE A 428 21.63 3.84 25.74
CA ILE A 428 21.26 5.14 26.32
C ILE A 428 22.26 6.22 25.86
N SER A 429 23.54 5.86 25.74
CA SER A 429 24.60 6.76 25.25
C SER A 429 24.43 7.13 23.77
N TRP A 430 24.00 6.20 22.91
CA TRP A 430 23.74 6.47 21.50
C TRP A 430 22.51 7.34 21.29
N LEU A 431 21.42 7.08 22.02
CA LEU A 431 20.20 7.90 21.96
C LEU A 431 20.49 9.34 22.44
N ASN A 432 21.24 9.49 23.54
CA ASN A 432 21.70 10.80 24.02
C ASN A 432 22.63 11.50 23.01
N ALA A 433 23.50 10.77 22.31
CA ALA A 433 24.39 11.33 21.28
C ALA A 433 23.63 11.81 20.03
N GLU A 434 22.60 11.08 19.59
CA GLU A 434 21.78 11.48 18.45
C GLU A 434 20.86 12.66 18.81
N PHE A 435 20.39 12.72 20.06
CA PHE A 435 19.71 13.90 20.62
C PHE A 435 20.65 15.11 20.70
N GLN A 436 21.89 14.92 21.14
CA GLN A 436 22.92 15.96 21.16
C GLN A 436 23.21 16.47 19.74
N SER A 437 23.31 15.57 18.75
CA SER A 437 23.49 15.96 17.34
C SER A 437 22.31 16.77 16.79
N ALA A 438 21.08 16.40 17.13
CA ALA A 438 19.89 17.16 16.73
C ALA A 438 19.79 18.54 17.44
N GLN A 439 20.32 18.64 18.67
CA GLN A 439 20.49 19.90 19.39
C GLN A 439 21.59 20.77 18.74
N ASP A 440 22.77 20.20 18.47
CA ASP A 440 23.91 20.87 17.81
C ASP A 440 23.52 21.39 16.41
N ILE A 441 22.75 20.64 15.63
CA ILE A 441 22.24 21.06 14.31
C ILE A 441 21.26 22.24 14.44
N ALA A 442 20.48 22.31 15.51
CA ALA A 442 19.56 23.41 15.74
C ALA A 442 20.23 24.64 16.38
N GLU A 443 21.34 24.45 17.08
CA GLU A 443 22.20 25.53 17.59
C GLU A 443 23.08 26.13 16.47
N THR A 444 23.46 25.32 15.47
CA THR A 444 24.27 25.76 14.31
C THR A 444 23.48 26.46 13.21
N VAL A 445 22.14 26.48 13.29
CA VAL A 445 21.27 27.30 12.44
C VAL A 445 20.63 28.41 13.29
N PRO A 446 21.37 29.47 13.62
CA PRO A 446 20.78 30.64 14.24
C PRO A 446 19.83 31.26 13.22
N ASP A 447 18.55 31.41 13.61
CA ASP A 447 17.45 32.10 12.90
C ASP A 447 16.43 31.25 12.10
N ASP A 448 16.39 29.90 12.25
CA ASP A 448 15.24 29.11 11.75
C ASP A 448 14.25 28.73 12.86
N ARG A 449 13.31 29.65 13.15
CA ARG A 449 12.19 29.44 14.07
C ARG A 449 11.35 28.18 13.79
N ARG A 450 11.25 27.74 12.53
CA ARG A 450 10.52 26.50 12.18
C ARG A 450 11.30 25.26 12.57
N ALA A 451 12.64 25.29 12.46
CA ALA A 451 13.49 24.20 12.92
C ALA A 451 13.44 24.06 14.44
N GLN A 452 13.38 25.17 15.17
CA GLN A 452 13.26 25.18 16.62
C GLN A 452 11.90 24.63 17.09
N LEU A 453 10.79 25.09 16.50
CA LEU A 453 9.44 24.56 16.74
C LEU A 453 9.38 23.04 16.54
N ARG A 454 9.95 22.54 15.44
CA ARG A 454 9.94 21.09 15.14
C ARG A 454 10.68 20.25 16.16
N ALA A 455 11.79 20.75 16.68
CA ALA A 455 12.53 20.02 17.70
C ALA A 455 11.79 20.03 19.05
N ALA A 456 11.02 21.08 19.36
CA ALA A 456 10.12 21.04 20.52
C ALA A 456 8.96 20.04 20.34
N ILE A 457 8.32 20.01 19.16
CA ILE A 457 7.29 19.00 18.85
C ILE A 457 7.85 17.58 18.98
N LEU A 458 9.09 17.37 18.52
CA LEU A 458 9.79 16.09 18.64
C LEU A 458 9.97 15.69 20.12
N LEU A 459 10.45 16.62 20.96
CA LEU A 459 10.60 16.40 22.40
C LEU A 459 9.27 16.03 23.07
N ALA A 460 8.18 16.73 22.73
CA ALA A 460 6.85 16.47 23.26
C ALA A 460 6.29 15.09 22.87
N ASN A 461 6.46 14.69 21.61
CA ASN A 461 6.02 13.37 21.12
C ASN A 461 6.73 12.19 21.80
N PHE A 462 7.93 12.41 22.35
CA PHE A 462 8.67 11.41 23.14
C PHE A 462 8.43 11.54 24.66
N GLY A 463 7.46 12.36 25.08
CA GLY A 463 7.10 12.53 26.49
C GLY A 463 8.04 13.46 27.28
N ARG A 464 9.04 14.07 26.64
CA ARG A 464 9.94 15.09 27.24
C ARG A 464 9.30 16.46 27.18
N ASN A 465 8.10 16.57 27.75
CA ASN A 465 7.23 17.74 27.67
C ASN A 465 7.86 19.00 28.29
N ASP A 466 8.61 18.86 29.38
CA ASP A 466 9.25 20.00 30.05
C ASP A 466 10.36 20.62 29.21
N GLU A 467 11.14 19.79 28.49
CA GLU A 467 12.19 20.26 27.59
C GLU A 467 11.63 20.85 26.31
N ALA A 468 10.54 20.28 25.79
CA ALA A 468 9.78 20.86 24.70
C ALA A 468 9.26 22.24 25.06
N ALA A 469 8.67 22.39 26.24
CA ALA A 469 8.11 23.64 26.76
C ALA A 469 9.20 24.71 26.92
N ASN A 470 10.31 24.41 27.62
CA ASN A 470 11.43 25.33 27.78
C ASN A 470 11.96 25.86 26.44
N ARG A 471 12.02 24.98 25.44
CA ARG A 471 12.53 25.33 24.11
C ARG A 471 11.55 26.18 23.31
N LEU A 472 10.25 25.96 23.47
CA LEU A 472 9.22 26.84 22.91
C LEU A 472 9.24 28.20 23.59
N GLU A 473 9.44 28.26 24.91
CA GLU A 473 9.56 29.52 25.64
C GLU A 473 10.77 30.34 25.17
N GLU A 474 11.92 29.70 24.94
CA GLU A 474 13.10 30.36 24.37
C GLU A 474 12.85 30.87 22.94
N LEU A 475 12.19 30.06 22.11
CA LEU A 475 11.79 30.45 20.77
C LEU A 475 10.83 31.65 20.79
N LEU A 476 9.89 31.67 21.74
CA LEU A 476 8.91 32.72 21.92
C LEU A 476 9.50 34.01 22.52
N LYS A 477 10.62 33.95 23.25
CA LYS A 477 11.38 35.16 23.63
C LYS A 477 11.93 35.89 22.41
N GLN A 478 12.28 35.16 21.35
CA GLN A 478 12.85 35.71 20.10
C GLN A 478 11.77 36.04 19.07
N HIS A 479 10.68 35.27 19.04
CA HIS A 479 9.54 35.46 18.14
C HIS A 479 8.23 35.44 18.92
N PRO A 480 7.91 36.50 19.69
CA PRO A 480 6.72 36.55 20.54
C PRO A 480 5.41 36.35 19.78
N GLU A 481 5.39 36.70 18.49
CA GLU A 481 4.23 36.61 17.61
C GLU A 481 4.02 35.23 16.95
N TYR A 482 4.88 34.25 17.26
CA TYR A 482 4.88 32.99 16.52
C TYR A 482 3.71 32.08 16.95
N PHE A 483 2.62 32.20 16.20
CA PHE A 483 1.36 31.48 16.41
C PHE A 483 1.52 29.98 16.67
N ASP A 484 2.29 29.28 15.82
CA ASP A 484 2.45 27.83 15.92
C ASP A 484 3.16 27.41 17.22
N ALA A 485 4.12 28.22 17.69
CA ALA A 485 4.85 27.93 18.93
C ALA A 485 3.97 28.11 20.17
N HIS A 486 3.15 29.16 20.23
CA HIS A 486 2.15 29.33 21.30
C HIS A 486 1.10 28.21 21.29
N THR A 487 0.66 27.78 20.11
CA THR A 487 -0.30 26.68 19.95
C THR A 487 0.30 25.36 20.44
N THR A 488 1.53 25.02 20.02
CA THR A 488 2.20 23.79 20.47
C THR A 488 2.47 23.81 21.98
N LEU A 489 2.87 24.95 22.55
CA LEU A 489 3.08 25.08 24.00
C LEU A 489 1.76 24.85 24.78
N ALA A 490 0.65 25.40 24.26
CA ALA A 490 -0.67 25.19 24.83
C ALA A 490 -1.11 23.72 24.80
N GLU A 491 -0.84 23.01 23.70
CA GLU A 491 -1.13 21.58 23.57
C GLU A 491 -0.29 20.72 24.53
N ILE A 492 0.99 21.07 24.74
CA ILE A 492 1.86 20.42 25.72
C ILE A 492 1.29 20.61 27.14
N HIS A 493 0.92 21.84 27.51
CA HIS A 493 0.30 22.11 28.81
C HIS A 493 -1.04 21.38 28.99
N LEU A 494 -1.85 21.31 27.93
CA LEU A 494 -3.11 20.57 27.95
C LEU A 494 -2.89 19.08 28.18
N TYR A 495 -1.88 18.49 27.52
CA TYR A 495 -1.50 17.09 27.72
C TYR A 495 -0.98 16.81 29.14
N GLN A 496 -0.26 17.75 29.74
CA GLN A 496 0.19 17.68 31.14
C GLN A 496 -0.94 17.90 32.16
N GLY A 497 -2.14 18.29 31.73
CA GLY A 497 -3.26 18.64 32.60
C GLY A 497 -3.20 20.05 33.18
N ASN A 498 -2.27 20.89 32.71
CA ASN A 498 -2.09 22.26 33.14
C ASN A 498 -3.05 23.21 32.40
N LEU A 499 -4.34 23.11 32.74
CA LEU A 499 -5.43 23.75 31.99
C LEU A 499 -5.35 25.29 31.97
N GLU A 500 -4.83 25.92 33.02
CA GLU A 500 -4.67 27.37 33.09
C GLU A 500 -3.57 27.85 32.13
N GLN A 501 -2.39 27.25 32.20
CA GLN A 501 -1.27 27.54 31.29
C GLN A 501 -1.65 27.28 29.82
N ALA A 502 -2.35 26.18 29.55
CA ALA A 502 -2.89 25.89 28.22
C ALA A 502 -3.85 27.00 27.75
N THR A 503 -4.72 27.50 28.64
CA THR A 503 -5.64 28.59 28.33
C THR A 503 -4.88 29.87 27.97
N ASP A 504 -3.87 30.24 28.75
CA ASP A 504 -3.09 31.46 28.53
C ASP A 504 -2.29 31.41 27.23
N SER A 505 -1.64 30.27 26.95
CA SER A 505 -0.92 30.07 25.69
C SER A 505 -1.87 30.06 24.49
N PHE A 506 -3.05 29.45 24.58
CA PHE A 506 -4.06 29.53 23.51
C PHE A 506 -4.62 30.95 23.35
N GLN A 507 -4.84 31.71 24.42
CA GLN A 507 -5.27 33.11 24.30
C GLN A 507 -4.19 33.98 23.63
N THR A 508 -2.92 33.70 23.91
CA THR A 508 -1.80 34.38 23.27
C THR A 508 -1.68 33.97 21.80
N ALA A 509 -1.84 32.69 21.46
CA ALA A 509 -1.96 32.25 20.07
C ALA A 509 -3.12 32.96 19.35
N LEU A 510 -4.28 33.10 20.01
CA LEU A 510 -5.45 33.77 19.45
C LEU A 510 -5.18 35.25 19.12
N SER A 511 -4.39 35.95 19.93
CA SER A 511 -4.05 37.37 19.70
C SER A 511 -3.11 37.55 18.50
N HIS A 512 -2.33 36.52 18.15
CA HIS A 512 -1.42 36.50 17.00
C HIS A 512 -2.00 35.82 15.75
N ALA A 513 -3.21 35.27 15.83
CA ALA A 513 -3.89 34.62 14.70
C ALA A 513 -4.18 35.63 13.58
N LYS A 514 -3.79 35.29 12.34
CA LYS A 514 -3.92 36.13 11.15
C LYS A 514 -5.10 35.73 10.28
N THR A 515 -5.57 34.49 10.38
CA THR A 515 -6.63 33.95 9.55
C THR A 515 -7.86 33.55 10.37
N GLY A 516 -9.03 33.49 9.71
CA GLY A 516 -10.24 32.92 10.32
C GLY A 516 -10.05 31.44 10.68
N LYS A 517 -9.29 30.68 9.88
CA LYS A 517 -8.96 29.27 10.17
C LYS A 517 -8.20 29.12 11.50
N GLU A 518 -7.20 29.96 11.73
CA GLU A 518 -6.42 29.97 12.98
C GLU A 518 -7.29 30.39 14.18
N ARG A 519 -8.03 31.50 14.07
CA ARG A 519 -8.94 31.95 15.15
C ARG A 519 -9.99 30.90 15.48
N SER A 520 -10.55 30.25 14.47
CA SER A 520 -11.53 29.18 14.63
C SER A 520 -10.95 27.98 15.38
N ALA A 521 -9.76 27.51 14.99
CA ALA A 521 -9.10 26.37 15.62
C ALA A 521 -8.79 26.64 17.11
N ILE A 522 -8.30 27.83 17.44
CA ILE A 522 -7.98 28.20 18.82
C ILE A 522 -9.23 28.39 19.67
N ASN A 523 -10.28 29.04 19.14
CA ASN A 523 -11.54 29.17 19.86
C ASN A 523 -12.21 27.81 20.11
N LEU A 524 -12.07 26.84 19.21
CA LEU A 524 -12.51 25.46 19.44
C LEU A 524 -11.77 24.83 20.63
N ARG A 525 -10.44 24.93 20.68
CA ARG A 525 -9.63 24.40 21.80
C ARG A 525 -9.94 25.08 23.12
N LEU A 526 -10.10 26.40 23.14
CA LEU A 526 -10.50 27.13 24.34
C LEU A 526 -11.89 26.68 24.83
N GLY A 527 -12.84 26.46 23.91
CA GLY A 527 -14.15 25.91 24.26
C GLY A 527 -14.09 24.49 24.85
N GLU A 528 -13.24 23.61 24.31
CA GLU A 528 -13.00 22.27 24.86
C GLU A 528 -12.40 22.33 26.28
N ILE A 529 -11.48 23.26 26.53
CA ILE A 529 -10.92 23.49 27.87
C ILE A 529 -12.01 23.99 28.84
N ASP A 530 -12.83 24.95 28.42
CA ASP A 530 -13.93 25.48 29.24
C ASP A 530 -14.97 24.38 29.56
N LEU A 531 -15.26 23.48 28.60
CA LEU A 531 -16.07 22.29 28.84
C LEU A 531 -15.44 21.37 29.90
N HIS A 532 -14.12 21.15 29.82
CA HIS A 532 -13.41 20.33 30.80
C HIS A 532 -13.45 20.95 32.21
N LYS A 533 -13.40 22.29 32.29
CA LYS A 533 -13.59 23.07 33.53
C LYS A 533 -15.05 23.15 33.99
N LYS A 534 -16.00 22.61 33.21
CA LYS A 534 -17.46 22.69 33.42
C LYS A 534 -18.03 24.11 33.37
N ASP A 535 -17.33 25.04 32.73
CA ASP A 535 -17.84 26.37 32.42
C ASP A 535 -18.54 26.35 31.05
N PHE A 536 -19.77 25.82 31.05
CA PHE A 536 -20.56 25.67 29.84
C PHE A 536 -20.93 27.01 29.19
N ALA A 537 -21.00 28.09 29.97
CA ALA A 537 -21.32 29.42 29.47
C ALA A 537 -20.14 30.00 28.67
N ALA A 538 -18.91 29.89 29.21
CA ALA A 538 -17.71 30.29 28.50
C ALA A 538 -17.46 29.43 27.25
N ALA A 539 -17.62 28.11 27.37
CA ALA A 539 -17.44 27.16 26.27
C ALA A 539 -18.34 27.50 25.07
N LYS A 540 -19.63 27.77 25.32
CA LYS A 540 -20.60 28.14 24.29
C LYS A 540 -20.20 29.41 23.53
N ILE A 541 -19.72 30.42 24.24
CA ILE A 541 -19.24 31.67 23.62
C ILE A 541 -18.03 31.40 22.70
N LYS A 542 -17.10 30.54 23.13
CA LYS A 542 -15.92 30.17 22.35
C LYS A 542 -16.30 29.34 21.12
N PHE A 543 -17.20 28.38 21.25
CA PHE A 543 -17.67 27.61 20.12
C PHE A 543 -18.45 28.44 19.10
N GLN A 544 -19.26 29.39 19.55
CA GLN A 544 -19.94 30.30 18.64
C GLN A 544 -18.93 31.08 17.77
N LYS A 545 -17.88 31.62 18.40
CA LYS A 545 -16.78 32.29 17.67
C LYS A 545 -16.04 31.36 16.71
N ALA A 546 -15.85 30.09 17.11
CA ALA A 546 -15.22 29.09 16.24
C ALA A 546 -16.07 28.78 15.00
N VAL A 547 -17.39 28.73 15.14
CA VAL A 547 -18.36 28.51 14.04
C VAL A 547 -18.50 29.75 13.16
N GLU A 548 -18.46 30.96 13.73
CA GLU A 548 -18.49 32.22 12.98
C GLU A 548 -17.31 32.30 11.98
N ASP A 549 -16.09 31.94 12.42
CA ASP A 549 -14.91 31.91 11.56
C ASP A 549 -14.80 30.62 10.69
N ASN A 550 -15.49 29.53 11.06
CA ASN A 550 -15.58 28.29 10.28
C ASN A 550 -16.95 27.59 10.41
N PRO A 551 -17.91 27.90 9.52
CA PRO A 551 -19.27 27.35 9.60
C PRO A 551 -19.35 25.82 9.51
N ARG A 552 -18.31 25.14 8.99
CA ARG A 552 -18.28 23.67 8.89
C ARG A 552 -18.18 22.98 10.24
N LEU A 553 -17.81 23.70 11.30
CA LEU A 553 -17.71 23.15 12.66
C LEU A 553 -19.05 23.05 13.38
N SER A 554 -20.13 23.62 12.84
CA SER A 554 -21.45 23.67 13.49
C SER A 554 -21.94 22.30 13.97
N ALA A 555 -21.89 21.27 13.12
CA ALA A 555 -22.32 19.92 13.51
C ALA A 555 -21.44 19.29 14.62
N SER A 556 -20.13 19.57 14.60
CA SER A 556 -19.19 19.06 15.61
C SER A 556 -19.36 19.77 16.95
N VAL A 557 -19.57 21.10 16.91
CA VAL A 557 -19.83 21.92 18.10
C VAL A 557 -21.15 21.52 18.76
N GLU A 558 -22.23 21.34 17.98
CA GLU A 558 -23.52 20.88 18.52
C GLU A 558 -23.40 19.53 19.22
N ALA A 559 -22.59 18.61 18.66
CA ALA A 559 -22.32 17.32 19.28
C ALA A 559 -21.55 17.45 20.61
N LEU A 560 -20.55 18.35 20.67
CA LEU A 560 -19.77 18.63 21.88
C LEU A 560 -20.64 19.26 22.97
N GLU A 561 -21.42 20.30 22.65
CA GLU A 561 -22.32 20.96 23.60
C GLU A 561 -23.39 19.99 24.15
N LYS A 562 -23.92 19.11 23.29
CA LYS A 562 -24.90 18.09 23.68
C LYS A 562 -24.28 17.01 24.57
N ALA A 563 -23.06 16.57 24.30
CA ALA A 563 -22.35 15.59 25.11
C ALA A 563 -22.02 16.13 26.52
N SER A 564 -21.89 17.45 26.65
CA SER A 564 -21.48 18.12 27.88
C SER A 564 -22.63 18.73 28.68
N SER A 565 -23.83 18.84 28.10
CA SER A 565 -25.03 19.28 28.83
C SER A 565 -25.43 18.25 29.89
N PRO A 566 -25.70 18.64 31.15
CA PRO A 566 -26.25 17.72 32.14
C PRO A 566 -27.57 17.15 31.60
N SER A 567 -27.68 15.82 31.55
CA SER A 567 -28.94 15.18 31.15
C SER A 567 -30.07 15.72 32.03
N PRO A 568 -31.21 16.15 31.47
CA PRO A 568 -32.35 16.50 32.29
C PRO A 568 -32.70 15.26 33.13
N SER A 569 -32.73 15.42 34.45
CA SER A 569 -33.08 14.34 35.37
C SER A 569 -34.40 13.71 34.89
N PRO A 570 -34.47 12.38 34.70
CA PRO A 570 -35.70 11.71 34.28
C PRO A 570 -36.75 11.65 35.41
N TYR A 571 -36.45 12.20 36.59
CA TYR A 571 -37.38 12.24 37.71
C TYR A 571 -37.99 13.64 37.86
N PRO A 572 -39.33 13.77 37.84
CA PRO A 572 -39.97 15.00 38.25
C PRO A 572 -39.64 15.26 39.72
N THR A 573 -39.09 16.44 40.03
CA THR A 573 -38.98 16.92 41.40
C THR A 573 -40.39 17.15 41.93
N GLY A 574 -40.92 16.15 42.65
CA GLY A 574 -42.08 16.32 43.50
C GLY A 574 -41.67 17.06 44.76
N GLY A 575 -42.39 18.14 45.06
CA GLY A 575 -42.22 19.00 46.23
C GLY A 575 -43.04 20.26 46.05
#